data_AF-A0A926I508-F1
#
_entry.id   AF-A0A926I508-F1
#
_cell.length_a   1.000
_cell.length_b   1.000
_cell.length_c   1.000
_cell.angle_alpha   90.00
_cell.angle_beta   90.00
_cell.angle_gamma   90.00
#
_symmetry.space_group_name_H-M   'P 1'
#
loop_
_entity.id
_entity.type
_entity.pdbx_description
1 polymer ?
#
loop_
_entity_poly.entity_id
_entity_poly.type
_entity_poly.pdbx_seq_one_letter_code
_entity_poly.pdbx_strand_id
1 'polypeptide(L)'
;LESEEVKASCEMRYSARTAYTPRELKTREDWNEWQANVLGAAILLPQKEVDLAMRRFAETPLINYEGRYSYGDHLTLRLFCRLFGVSKTTASIRLRQLGYMVDRPFSEYVDPLEVW
;
A
#
# COMPACT_ATOMS: atom_id res chain seq x y z
N LEU A 1 -9.87 37.60 -14.98
CA LEU A 1 -9.99 36.90 -16.27
C LEU A 1 -8.60 36.38 -16.62
N GLU A 2 -8.38 35.07 -16.57
CA GLU A 2 -7.09 34.50 -17.04
C GLU A 2 -6.91 34.85 -18.52
N SER A 3 -5.72 35.36 -18.88
CA SER A 3 -5.38 35.78 -20.24
C SER A 3 -5.54 34.59 -21.21
N GLU A 4 -6.06 34.85 -22.40
CA GLU A 4 -6.20 33.83 -23.45
C GLU A 4 -4.85 33.16 -23.80
N GLU A 5 -3.72 33.85 -23.57
CA GLU A 5 -2.38 33.28 -23.70
C GLU A 5 -2.10 32.15 -22.69
N VAL A 6 -2.64 32.23 -21.48
CA VAL A 6 -2.47 31.18 -20.45
C VAL A 6 -3.26 29.94 -20.85
N LYS A 7 -4.48 30.13 -21.39
CA LYS A 7 -5.29 29.04 -21.95
C LYS A 7 -4.60 28.38 -23.14
N ALA A 8 -4.14 29.16 -24.11
CA ALA A 8 -3.44 28.64 -25.29
C ALA A 8 -2.13 27.91 -24.92
N SER A 9 -1.36 28.42 -23.95
CA SER A 9 -0.14 27.77 -23.45
C SER A 9 -0.42 26.45 -22.72
N CYS A 10 -1.54 26.36 -21.98
CA CYS A 10 -1.98 25.12 -21.37
C CYS A 10 -2.47 24.12 -22.43
N GLU A 11 -3.34 24.55 -23.34
CA GLU A 11 -3.85 23.72 -24.45
C GLU A 11 -2.73 23.15 -25.31
N MET A 12 -1.71 23.95 -25.63
CA MET A 12 -0.53 23.51 -26.40
C MET A 12 0.33 22.48 -25.63
N ARG A 13 0.41 22.59 -24.30
CA ARG A 13 1.11 21.59 -23.45
C ARG A 13 0.37 20.26 -23.36
N TYR A 14 -0.95 20.26 -23.52
CA TYR A 14 -1.77 19.05 -23.50
C TYR A 14 -2.04 18.48 -24.91
N SER A 15 -2.00 19.31 -25.98
CA SER A 15 -2.27 18.89 -27.36
C SER A 15 -1.17 18.02 -27.97
N ALA A 16 0.05 18.12 -27.46
CA ALA A 16 1.18 17.27 -27.86
C ALA A 16 1.11 15.85 -27.25
N ARG A 17 0.12 15.55 -26.40
CA ARG A 17 -0.04 14.23 -25.78
C ARG A 17 -0.96 13.35 -26.60
N THR A 18 -0.61 12.09 -26.70
CA THR A 18 -1.48 11.04 -27.23
C THR A 18 -2.83 11.10 -26.50
N ALA A 19 -3.93 11.25 -27.25
CA ALA A 19 -5.26 11.22 -26.68
C ALA A 19 -5.59 9.77 -26.29
N TYR A 20 -5.85 9.54 -25.00
CA TYR A 20 -6.19 8.23 -24.48
C TYR A 20 -7.70 8.14 -24.24
N THR A 21 -8.25 6.94 -24.43
CA THR A 21 -9.62 6.66 -24.02
C THR A 21 -9.73 6.61 -22.49
N PRO A 22 -10.91 6.88 -21.90
CA PRO A 22 -11.10 6.77 -20.45
C PRO A 22 -10.74 5.39 -19.87
N ARG A 23 -10.85 4.31 -20.66
CA ARG A 23 -10.46 2.95 -20.23
C ARG A 23 -8.94 2.78 -20.16
N GLU A 24 -8.22 3.34 -21.12
CA GLU A 24 -6.75 3.34 -21.14
C GLU A 24 -6.18 4.21 -20.03
N LEU A 25 -6.79 5.37 -19.77
CA LEU A 25 -6.42 6.21 -18.63
C LEU A 25 -6.64 5.47 -17.32
N LYS A 26 -7.82 4.87 -17.10
CA LYS A 26 -8.09 4.09 -15.90
C LYS A 26 -7.02 3.02 -15.65
N THR A 27 -6.74 2.19 -16.65
CA THR A 27 -5.75 1.11 -16.51
C THR A 27 -4.32 1.63 -16.29
N ARG A 28 -3.92 2.70 -16.98
CA ARG A 28 -2.59 3.29 -16.86
C ARG A 28 -2.39 4.08 -15.57
N GLU A 29 -3.38 4.84 -15.15
CA GLU A 29 -3.39 5.60 -13.89
C GLU A 29 -3.40 4.64 -12.70
N ASP A 30 -4.26 3.61 -12.73
CA ASP A 30 -4.28 2.55 -11.71
C ASP A 30 -2.89 1.86 -11.61
N TRP A 31 -2.25 1.60 -12.75
CA TRP A 31 -0.91 1.00 -12.77
C TRP A 31 0.17 1.95 -12.23
N ASN A 32 0.15 3.21 -12.62
CA ASN A 32 1.08 4.23 -12.14
C ASN A 32 0.90 4.49 -10.63
N GLU A 33 -0.34 4.55 -10.14
CA GLU A 33 -0.64 4.70 -8.72
C GLU A 33 -0.14 3.49 -7.93
N TRP A 34 -0.38 2.28 -8.45
CA TRP A 34 0.16 1.06 -7.84
C TRP A 34 1.69 1.10 -7.76
N GLN A 35 2.38 1.49 -8.84
CA GLN A 35 3.84 1.63 -8.84
C GLN A 35 4.33 2.69 -7.86
N ALA A 36 3.67 3.85 -7.79
CA ALA A 36 4.01 4.92 -6.87
C ALA A 36 3.86 4.49 -5.40
N ASN A 37 2.79 3.76 -5.08
CA ASN A 37 2.55 3.23 -3.74
C ASN A 37 3.61 2.19 -3.35
N VAL A 38 3.95 1.28 -4.26
CA VAL A 38 5.01 0.27 -4.09
C VAL A 38 6.36 0.94 -3.81
N LEU A 39 6.75 1.91 -4.63
CA LEU A 39 8.01 2.64 -4.47
C LEU A 39 8.01 3.49 -3.21
N GLY A 40 6.93 4.22 -2.94
CA GLY A 40 6.80 5.05 -1.74
C GLY A 40 6.92 4.25 -0.46
N ALA A 41 6.31 3.06 -0.41
CA ALA A 41 6.47 2.15 0.71
C ALA A 41 7.93 1.67 0.87
N ALA A 42 8.64 1.38 -0.22
CA ALA A 42 10.04 0.97 -0.16
C ALA A 42 11.00 2.08 0.32
N ILE A 43 10.71 3.34 -0.03
CA ILE A 43 11.47 4.51 0.43
C ILE A 43 11.23 4.76 1.94
N LEU A 44 9.97 4.72 2.37
CA LEU A 44 9.60 4.97 3.77
C LEU A 44 10.04 3.84 4.72
N LEU A 45 10.12 2.61 4.21
CA LEU A 45 10.39 1.42 4.99
C LEU A 45 11.57 0.64 4.38
N PRO A 46 12.82 1.09 4.60
CA PRO A 46 13.98 0.44 4.03
C PRO A 46 14.17 -0.97 4.64
N GLN A 47 14.63 -1.91 3.82
CA GLN A 47 14.53 -3.34 4.13
C GLN A 47 15.26 -3.72 5.43
N LYS A 48 16.47 -3.21 5.66
CA LYS A 48 17.28 -3.59 6.83
C LYS A 48 16.59 -3.26 8.16
N GLU A 49 15.95 -2.11 8.22
CA GLU A 49 15.23 -1.61 9.37
C GLU A 49 13.94 -2.40 9.58
N VAL A 50 13.23 -2.74 8.50
CA VAL A 50 12.06 -3.62 8.56
C VAL A 50 12.46 -5.01 9.05
N ASP A 51 13.53 -5.60 8.54
CA ASP A 51 14.02 -6.91 8.95
C ASP A 51 14.38 -6.93 10.45
N LEU A 52 15.02 -5.85 10.94
CA LEU A 52 15.33 -5.71 12.37
C LEU A 52 14.06 -5.58 13.22
N ALA A 53 13.11 -4.74 12.81
CA ALA A 53 11.85 -4.55 13.52
C ALA A 53 11.01 -5.84 13.53
N MET A 54 10.90 -6.53 12.41
CA MET A 54 10.11 -7.76 12.31
C MET A 54 10.73 -8.90 13.10
N ARG A 55 12.06 -9.05 13.13
CA ARG A 55 12.74 -9.98 14.05
C ARG A 55 12.41 -9.75 15.52
N ARG A 56 12.07 -8.51 15.90
CA ARG A 56 11.68 -8.17 17.28
C ARG A 56 10.19 -8.37 17.54
N PHE A 57 9.33 -8.12 16.55
CA PHE A 57 7.90 -8.09 16.74
C PHE A 57 7.18 -9.41 16.45
N ALA A 58 7.68 -10.23 15.53
CA ALA A 58 7.00 -11.46 15.14
C ALA A 58 7.99 -12.57 14.79
N GLU A 59 7.69 -13.79 15.23
CA GLU A 59 8.44 -15.00 14.86
C GLU A 59 8.00 -15.56 13.51
N THR A 60 6.75 -15.29 13.12
CA THR A 60 6.15 -15.71 11.86
C THR A 60 5.61 -14.51 11.07
N PRO A 61 5.46 -14.61 9.74
CA PRO A 61 4.77 -13.59 8.95
C PRO A 61 3.37 -13.32 9.47
N LEU A 62 2.95 -12.06 9.42
CA LEU A 62 1.59 -11.64 9.78
C LEU A 62 0.59 -12.19 8.76
N ILE A 63 -0.60 -12.58 9.20
CA ILE A 63 -1.63 -13.10 8.30
C ILE A 63 -2.74 -12.06 8.09
N ASN A 64 -2.98 -11.72 6.83
CA ASN A 64 -4.07 -10.84 6.41
C ASN A 64 -5.21 -11.67 5.80
N TYR A 65 -6.28 -11.84 6.57
CA TYR A 65 -7.51 -12.52 6.14
C TYR A 65 -8.46 -11.51 5.48
N GLU A 66 -8.14 -11.12 4.25
CA GLU A 66 -8.93 -10.14 3.47
C GLU A 66 -9.22 -8.82 4.23
N GLY A 67 -8.24 -8.33 4.99
CA GLY A 67 -8.36 -7.11 5.79
C GLY A 67 -8.60 -7.35 7.29
N ARG A 68 -8.87 -8.60 7.68
CA ARG A 68 -8.95 -9.05 9.08
C ARG A 68 -7.63 -9.66 9.52
N TYR A 69 -7.33 -9.56 10.81
CA TYR A 69 -6.07 -9.98 11.41
C TYR A 69 -6.40 -10.66 12.73
N SER A 70 -5.59 -11.64 13.13
CA SER A 70 -5.62 -12.12 14.52
C SER A 70 -5.33 -10.96 15.48
N TYR A 71 -5.73 -11.06 16.74
CA TYR A 71 -5.43 -10.02 17.72
C TYR A 71 -3.93 -9.72 17.81
N GLY A 72 -3.10 -10.78 17.82
CA GLY A 72 -1.64 -10.67 17.86
C GLY A 72 -1.05 -9.98 16.62
N ASP A 73 -1.51 -10.37 15.43
CA ASP A 73 -1.04 -9.75 14.19
C ASP A 73 -1.50 -8.29 14.08
N HIS A 74 -2.73 -8.00 14.52
CA HIS A 74 -3.28 -6.65 14.51
C HIS A 74 -2.48 -5.74 15.44
N LEU A 75 -2.16 -6.20 16.65
CA LEU A 75 -1.34 -5.46 17.59
C LEU A 75 0.07 -5.23 17.05
N THR A 76 0.70 -6.27 16.49
CA THR A 76 2.02 -6.18 15.88
C THR A 76 2.05 -5.16 14.75
N LEU A 77 1.10 -5.23 13.83
CA LEU A 77 0.98 -4.29 12.72
C LEU A 77 0.78 -2.85 13.22
N ARG A 78 -0.01 -2.65 14.27
CA ARG A 78 -0.25 -1.34 14.88
C ARG A 78 1.03 -0.77 15.51
N LEU A 79 1.79 -1.59 16.24
CA LEU A 79 3.06 -1.19 16.84
C LEU A 79 4.10 -0.87 15.76
N PHE A 80 4.18 -1.69 14.72
CA PHE A 80 5.04 -1.45 13.56
C PHE A 80 4.72 -0.11 12.88
N CYS A 81 3.44 0.16 12.58
CA CYS A 81 3.03 1.42 11.98
C CYS A 81 3.40 2.62 12.85
N ARG A 82 3.25 2.49 14.17
CA ARG A 82 3.62 3.55 15.13
C ARG A 82 5.13 3.77 15.19
N LEU A 83 5.93 2.70 15.12
CA LEU A 83 7.39 2.77 15.14
C LEU A 83 7.93 3.55 13.94
N PHE A 84 7.43 3.23 12.74
CA PHE A 84 7.89 3.85 11.49
C PHE A 84 7.12 5.11 11.09
N GLY A 85 6.04 5.46 11.80
CA GLY A 85 5.21 6.62 11.48
C GLY A 85 4.46 6.51 10.15
N VAL A 86 4.08 5.30 9.74
CA VAL A 86 3.43 5.02 8.45
C VAL A 86 1.98 4.57 8.60
N SER A 87 1.21 4.69 7.53
CA SER A 87 -0.15 4.14 7.47
C SER A 87 -0.15 2.61 7.40
N LYS A 88 -1.27 1.99 7.83
CA LYS A 88 -1.48 0.54 7.69
C LYS A 88 -1.30 0.07 6.25
N THR A 89 -1.83 0.82 5.28
CA THR A 89 -1.71 0.49 3.85
C THR A 89 -0.25 0.43 3.40
N THR A 90 0.54 1.45 3.76
CA THR A 90 1.98 1.52 3.44
C THR A 90 2.72 0.33 4.05
N ALA A 91 2.48 0.04 5.34
CA ALA A 91 3.09 -1.09 6.03
C ALA A 91 2.69 -2.43 5.38
N SER A 92 1.41 -2.65 5.10
CA SER A 92 0.93 -3.89 4.48
C SER A 92 1.52 -4.10 3.08
N ILE A 93 1.64 -3.06 2.25
CA ILE A 93 2.32 -3.17 0.94
C ILE A 93 3.76 -3.65 1.14
N ARG A 94 4.51 -3.01 2.04
CA ARG A 94 5.92 -3.32 2.24
C ARG A 94 6.15 -4.70 2.86
N LEU A 95 5.39 -5.04 3.90
CA LEU A 95 5.54 -6.31 4.59
C LEU A 95 5.23 -7.49 3.66
N ARG A 96 4.26 -7.35 2.73
CA ARG A 96 4.01 -8.36 1.70
C ARG A 96 5.21 -8.51 0.74
N GLN A 97 5.77 -7.40 0.25
CA GLN A 97 6.92 -7.43 -0.65
C GLN A 97 8.14 -8.13 -0.05
N LEU A 98 8.33 -7.99 1.27
CA LEU A 98 9.46 -8.58 1.99
C LEU A 98 9.15 -9.97 2.58
N GLY A 99 7.93 -10.50 2.39
CA GLY A 99 7.52 -11.81 2.89
C GLY A 99 7.17 -11.86 4.38
N TYR A 100 7.01 -10.71 5.03
CA TYR A 100 6.58 -10.57 6.43
C TYR A 100 5.06 -10.49 6.61
N MET A 101 4.30 -10.49 5.52
CA MET A 101 2.84 -10.57 5.54
C MET A 101 2.35 -11.48 4.42
N VAL A 102 1.42 -12.37 4.75
CA VAL A 102 0.81 -13.34 3.82
C VAL A 102 -0.69 -13.13 3.79
N ASP A 103 -1.29 -13.16 2.60
CA ASP A 103 -2.74 -13.09 2.44
C ASP A 103 -3.36 -14.49 2.51
N ARG A 104 -4.48 -14.61 3.22
CA ARG A 104 -5.28 -15.83 3.36
C ARG A 104 -6.76 -15.51 3.13
N PRO A 105 -7.58 -16.46 2.65
CA PRO A 105 -9.00 -16.24 2.47
C PRO A 105 -9.70 -16.01 3.81
N PHE A 106 -10.75 -15.19 3.83
CA PHE A 106 -11.48 -14.91 5.07
C PHE A 106 -12.08 -16.17 5.72
N SER A 107 -12.39 -17.20 4.94
CA SER A 107 -12.92 -18.48 5.44
C SER A 107 -11.95 -19.25 6.36
N GLU A 108 -10.64 -18.96 6.31
CA GLU A 108 -9.64 -19.54 7.21
C GLU A 108 -9.51 -18.76 8.53
N TYR A 109 -10.20 -17.62 8.67
CA TYR A 109 -10.16 -16.82 9.88
C TYR A 109 -10.96 -17.50 11.00
N VAL A 110 -10.32 -17.69 12.16
CA VAL A 110 -10.96 -18.19 13.37
C VAL A 110 -10.98 -17.06 14.39
N ASP A 111 -12.17 -16.62 14.81
CA ASP A 111 -12.27 -15.62 15.87
C ASP A 111 -12.04 -16.32 17.23
N PRO A 112 -10.99 -15.96 17.98
CA PRO A 112 -10.73 -16.55 19.29
C PRO A 112 -11.81 -16.24 20.34
N LEU A 113 -12.74 -15.31 20.06
CA LEU A 113 -13.88 -14.99 20.92
C LEU A 113 -15.18 -15.67 20.47
N GLU A 114 -15.22 -16.33 19.31
CA GLU A 114 -16.37 -17.14 18.90
C GLU A 114 -16.43 -18.43 19.72
N VAL A 115 -17.33 -18.44 20.71
CA VAL A 115 -17.66 -19.64 21.49
C VAL A 115 -18.83 -20.34 20.80
N TRP A 116 -18.62 -21.58 20.35
CA TRP A 116 -19.65 -22.43 19.75
C TRP A 116 -20.54 -23.07 20.82
#